data_AF-K0SEB1-F1
#
_entry.id   AF-K0SEB1-F1
#
_cell.length_a   1.000
_cell.length_b   1.000
_cell.length_c   1.000
_cell.angle_alpha   90.00
_cell.angle_beta   90.00
_cell.angle_gamma   90.00
#
_symmetry.space_group_name_H-M   'P 1'
#
loop_
_entity.id
_entity.type
_entity.pdbx_description
1 polymer ?
#
loop_
_entity_poly.entity_id
_entity_poly.type
_entity_poly.pdbx_seq_one_letter_code
_entity_poly.pdbx_strand_id
1 'polypeptide(L)'
;PGPTPAQGGGTNQGAGGGSGGQGNGGNQGAGGGGGRGGQGRGPPSATNPHNHPFHPENLWPNYNSNLFGQYKARGIIMRVLKQKIRSGALPPLPLSPHLASTDLLDKTMCPSMHFNGFCNGRCPKILDHVPYTEAEYQALVDWAAANYPTSNE
;
A
#
# COMPACT_ATOMS: atom_id res chain seq x y z
N PRO A 1 -19.14 -20.92 53.78
CA PRO A 1 -18.28 -19.76 54.11
C PRO A 1 -17.73 -19.06 52.85
N GLY A 2 -18.55 -18.20 52.22
CA GLY A 2 -18.04 -16.91 51.71
C GLY A 2 -18.19 -15.86 52.82
N PRO A 3 -17.91 -14.55 52.64
CA PRO A 3 -17.59 -13.76 51.43
C PRO A 3 -16.16 -13.11 51.54
N THR A 4 -15.59 -12.31 50.64
CA THR A 4 -15.96 -10.95 50.21
C THR A 4 -15.08 -10.47 49.02
N PRO A 5 -15.63 -9.71 48.05
CA PRO A 5 -14.88 -8.91 47.08
C PRO A 5 -14.59 -7.49 47.60
N ALA A 6 -13.41 -6.95 47.28
CA ALA A 6 -13.03 -5.57 47.59
C ALA A 6 -13.53 -4.59 46.51
N GLN A 7 -14.18 -3.52 46.99
CA GLN A 7 -14.65 -2.35 46.25
C GLN A 7 -13.54 -1.28 46.13
N GLY A 8 -13.59 -0.52 45.04
CA GLY A 8 -12.96 0.81 44.89
C GLY A 8 -13.17 1.24 43.43
N GLY A 9 -13.93 2.28 43.08
CA GLY A 9 -14.22 3.52 43.77
C GLY A 9 -13.35 4.61 43.16
N GLY A 10 -13.86 5.36 42.17
CA GLY A 10 -13.09 6.41 41.51
C GLY A 10 -13.80 7.04 40.32
N THR A 11 -14.88 7.77 40.59
CA THR A 11 -15.43 8.78 39.68
C THR A 11 -14.48 9.98 39.65
N ASN A 12 -14.19 10.52 38.46
CA ASN A 12 -13.74 11.90 38.37
C ASN A 12 -14.38 12.58 37.15
N GLN A 13 -15.28 13.51 37.46
CA GLN A 13 -15.89 14.47 36.56
C GLN A 13 -14.98 15.70 36.55
N GLY A 14 -14.67 16.23 35.37
CA GLY A 14 -13.90 17.46 35.22
C GLY A 14 -14.34 18.20 33.97
N ALA A 15 -15.20 19.19 34.18
CA ALA A 15 -15.72 20.13 33.19
C ALA A 15 -14.78 21.33 32.97
N GLY A 16 -15.00 22.05 31.87
CA GLY A 16 -14.43 23.37 31.56
C GLY A 16 -13.59 23.31 30.28
N GLY A 17 -13.86 24.04 29.21
CA GLY A 17 -14.42 25.39 29.08
C GLY A 17 -13.41 26.21 28.27
N GLY A 18 -13.77 26.70 27.08
CA GLY A 18 -12.82 27.39 26.21
C GLY A 18 -13.46 27.92 24.93
N SER A 19 -14.12 29.07 25.06
CA SER A 19 -14.72 29.88 24.01
C SER A 19 -13.68 30.65 23.19
N GLY A 20 -14.01 30.95 21.93
CA GLY A 20 -13.64 32.22 21.28
C GLY A 20 -12.57 32.17 20.20
N GLY A 21 -12.91 32.66 19.00
CA GLY A 21 -11.93 32.95 17.94
C GLY A 21 -12.54 33.17 16.55
N GLN A 22 -13.22 34.29 16.36
CA GLN A 22 -13.64 34.84 15.04
C GLN A 22 -12.45 35.48 14.29
N GLY A 23 -12.54 35.56 12.96
CA GLY A 23 -11.68 36.39 12.08
C GLY A 23 -11.31 35.65 10.78
N ASN A 24 -12.05 35.72 9.67
CA ASN A 24 -12.36 36.83 8.74
C ASN A 24 -11.20 37.20 7.77
N GLY A 25 -11.51 37.32 6.47
CA GLY A 25 -10.63 37.75 5.38
C GLY A 25 -10.22 36.60 4.44
N GLY A 26 -10.74 36.41 3.23
CA GLY A 26 -11.01 37.42 2.21
C GLY A 26 -9.75 37.69 1.41
N ASN A 27 -9.53 36.98 0.29
CA ASN A 27 -8.92 37.63 -0.87
C ASN A 27 -9.31 36.93 -2.18
N GLN A 28 -9.94 37.71 -3.04
CA GLN A 28 -10.19 37.44 -4.43
C GLN A 28 -8.87 37.67 -5.19
N GLY A 29 -8.50 36.75 -6.07
CA GLY A 29 -7.30 36.87 -6.90
C GLY A 29 -7.56 36.31 -8.28
N ALA A 30 -8.02 37.19 -9.16
CA ALA A 30 -8.11 36.97 -10.60
C ALA A 30 -6.70 36.97 -11.23
N GLY A 31 -6.54 36.20 -12.31
CA GLY A 31 -5.37 36.18 -13.20
C GLY A 31 -5.18 34.76 -13.76
N GLY A 32 -5.29 34.46 -15.05
CA GLY A 32 -4.84 35.24 -16.20
C GLY A 32 -3.47 34.70 -16.65
N GLY A 33 -3.42 34.02 -17.81
CA GLY A 33 -2.18 33.52 -18.46
C GLY A 33 -2.13 31.99 -18.48
N GLY A 34 -2.17 31.28 -19.61
CA GLY A 34 -1.44 31.57 -20.85
C GLY A 34 -0.06 30.91 -20.75
N GLY A 35 0.08 29.69 -21.31
CA GLY A 35 1.34 28.96 -21.20
C GLY A 35 1.33 27.60 -21.90
N ARG A 36 1.07 27.58 -23.21
CA ARG A 36 1.54 26.49 -24.08
C ARG A 36 3.03 26.70 -24.29
N GLY A 37 3.86 25.69 -24.01
CA GLY A 37 5.24 25.66 -24.47
C GLY A 37 6.22 25.09 -23.45
N GLY A 38 6.77 23.93 -23.74
CA GLY A 38 7.79 23.32 -22.90
C GLY A 38 8.08 21.87 -23.27
N GLN A 39 8.31 21.60 -24.56
CA GLN A 39 8.93 20.35 -25.01
C GLN A 39 10.42 20.38 -24.62
N GLY A 40 10.68 20.17 -23.32
CA GLY A 40 12.01 19.86 -22.83
C GLY A 40 12.33 18.41 -23.15
N ARG A 41 12.82 18.15 -24.36
CA ARG A 41 13.53 16.89 -24.69
C ARG A 41 14.87 16.90 -23.94
N GLY A 42 14.83 16.58 -22.65
CA GLY A 42 16.01 16.07 -21.97
C GLY A 42 16.32 14.67 -22.50
N PRO A 43 17.60 14.25 -22.57
CA PRO A 43 17.94 12.87 -22.90
C PRO A 43 17.24 11.92 -21.91
N PRO A 44 16.86 10.70 -22.33
CA PRO A 44 16.30 9.73 -21.41
C PRO A 44 17.35 9.43 -20.33
N SER A 45 17.12 9.98 -19.14
CA SER A 45 17.90 9.61 -17.95
C SER A 45 17.59 8.15 -17.66
N ALA A 46 18.52 7.28 -18.05
CA ALA A 46 18.39 5.82 -18.00
C ALA A 46 18.46 5.23 -16.57
N THR A 47 18.29 6.04 -15.53
CA THR A 47 18.55 5.61 -14.14
C THR A 47 17.46 5.98 -13.15
N ASN A 48 16.29 6.46 -13.59
CA ASN A 48 15.17 6.68 -12.67
C ASN A 48 14.25 5.44 -12.65
N PRO A 49 14.32 4.56 -11.63
CA PRO A 49 13.45 3.38 -11.53
C PRO A 49 11.95 3.74 -11.42
N HIS A 50 11.64 5.03 -11.27
CA HIS A 50 10.28 5.57 -11.26
C HIS A 50 9.69 5.85 -12.64
N ASN A 51 10.48 5.72 -13.72
CA ASN A 51 10.04 6.05 -15.08
C ASN A 51 10.08 4.82 -15.99
N HIS A 52 9.46 3.71 -15.56
CA HIS A 52 9.18 2.61 -16.46
C HIS A 52 8.05 3.03 -17.43
N PRO A 53 8.31 3.10 -18.74
CA PRO A 53 7.27 3.39 -19.72
C PRO A 53 6.17 2.33 -19.60
N PHE A 54 4.94 2.77 -19.74
CA PHE A 54 3.76 1.91 -19.74
C PHE A 54 3.74 1.07 -21.03
N HIS A 55 4.59 0.03 -21.18
CA HIS A 55 4.47 -0.91 -22.27
C HIS A 55 3.23 -1.82 -22.09
N PRO A 56 2.49 -2.11 -23.16
CA PRO A 56 1.37 -3.05 -23.13
C PRO A 56 1.80 -4.51 -22.87
N GLU A 57 3.09 -4.81 -22.98
CA GLU A 57 3.70 -6.10 -22.59
C GLU A 57 4.34 -6.08 -21.16
N ASN A 58 4.06 -5.05 -20.35
CA ASN A 58 4.63 -4.74 -19.03
C ASN A 58 4.34 -5.77 -17.92
N LEU A 59 4.90 -6.97 -18.05
CA LEU A 59 5.37 -7.65 -16.86
C LEU A 59 6.57 -6.87 -16.33
N TRP A 60 6.57 -6.56 -15.04
CA TRP A 60 7.80 -6.14 -14.37
C TRP A 60 8.88 -7.20 -14.66
N PRO A 61 10.11 -6.81 -15.03
CA PRO A 61 11.15 -7.74 -15.48
C PRO A 61 11.43 -8.88 -14.50
N ASN A 62 11.11 -8.65 -13.23
CA ASN A 62 11.37 -9.53 -12.09
C ASN A 62 10.14 -10.31 -11.63
N TYR A 63 9.06 -10.34 -12.43
CA TYR A 63 7.88 -11.11 -12.09
C TYR A 63 8.13 -12.62 -12.21
N ASN A 64 7.99 -13.34 -11.10
CA ASN A 64 8.12 -14.80 -11.08
C ASN A 64 6.81 -15.48 -11.52
N SER A 65 6.67 -15.69 -12.83
CA SER A 65 5.49 -16.33 -13.42
C SER A 65 5.31 -17.79 -13.00
N ASN A 66 6.39 -18.49 -12.64
CA ASN A 66 6.34 -19.89 -12.24
C ASN A 66 5.62 -20.05 -10.90
N LEU A 67 5.91 -19.17 -9.93
CA LEU A 67 5.26 -19.21 -8.62
C LEU A 67 3.89 -18.54 -8.62
N PHE A 68 3.76 -17.40 -9.31
CA PHE A 68 2.57 -16.54 -9.16
C PHE A 68 1.61 -16.53 -10.35
N GLY A 69 1.96 -17.18 -11.47
CA GLY A 69 1.14 -17.25 -12.68
C GLY A 69 -0.29 -17.74 -12.43
N GLN A 70 -0.44 -18.74 -11.55
CA GLN A 70 -1.75 -19.26 -11.17
C GLN A 70 -2.64 -18.23 -10.44
N TYR A 71 -2.06 -17.34 -9.64
CA TYR A 71 -2.82 -16.32 -8.90
C TYR A 71 -3.16 -15.13 -9.80
N LYS A 72 -2.27 -14.81 -10.75
CA LYS A 72 -2.56 -13.86 -11.82
C LYS A 72 -3.74 -14.30 -12.68
N ALA A 73 -3.76 -15.58 -13.07
CA ALA A 73 -4.81 -16.15 -13.90
C ALA A 73 -6.21 -16.08 -13.27
N ARG A 74 -6.30 -16.01 -11.93
CA ARG A 74 -7.58 -15.82 -11.21
C ARG A 74 -8.21 -14.44 -11.41
N GLY A 75 -7.46 -13.45 -11.91
CA GLY A 75 -8.01 -12.13 -12.22
C GLY A 75 -8.53 -11.35 -11.00
N ILE A 76 -7.95 -11.60 -9.82
CA ILE A 76 -8.34 -10.90 -8.59
C ILE A 76 -7.91 -9.43 -8.69
N ILE A 77 -8.87 -8.53 -8.49
CA ILE A 77 -8.67 -7.09 -8.50
C ILE A 77 -7.84 -6.74 -7.26
N MET A 78 -6.61 -6.27 -7.47
CA MET A 78 -5.68 -5.93 -6.37
C MET A 78 -6.24 -4.90 -5.38
N ARG A 79 -7.15 -4.02 -5.83
CA ARG A 79 -7.87 -3.09 -4.95
C ARG A 79 -8.73 -3.85 -3.92
N VAL A 80 -9.45 -4.89 -4.35
CA VAL A 80 -10.29 -5.74 -3.49
C VAL A 80 -9.41 -6.52 -2.51
N LEU A 81 -8.33 -7.14 -2.99
CA LEU A 81 -7.37 -7.86 -2.13
C LEU A 81 -6.82 -6.95 -1.02
N LYS A 82 -6.32 -5.76 -1.38
CA LYS A 82 -5.81 -4.77 -0.41
C LYS A 82 -6.89 -4.25 0.54
N GLN A 83 -8.14 -4.17 0.09
CA GLN A 83 -9.25 -3.78 0.96
C GLN A 83 -9.55 -4.86 1.99
N LYS A 84 -9.61 -6.14 1.58
CA LYS A 84 -9.81 -7.27 2.49
C LYS A 84 -8.71 -7.39 3.55
N ILE A 85 -7.46 -7.14 3.17
CA ILE A 85 -6.33 -7.09 4.12
C ILE A 85 -6.52 -5.94 5.12
N ARG A 86 -6.82 -4.73 4.63
CA ARG A 86 -7.00 -3.55 5.50
C ARG A 86 -8.21 -3.66 6.42
N SER A 87 -9.27 -4.35 6.01
CA SER A 87 -10.45 -4.59 6.84
C SER A 87 -10.27 -5.76 7.83
N GLY A 88 -9.13 -6.47 7.77
CA GLY A 88 -8.88 -7.66 8.60
C GLY A 88 -9.62 -8.92 8.14
N ALA A 89 -10.26 -8.90 6.97
CA ALA A 89 -10.90 -10.08 6.39
C ALA A 89 -9.89 -11.10 5.86
N LEU A 90 -8.68 -10.64 5.54
CA LEU A 90 -7.52 -11.48 5.25
C LEU A 90 -6.38 -11.08 6.19
N PRO A 91 -5.49 -12.02 6.57
CA PRO A 91 -4.31 -11.70 7.36
C PRO A 91 -3.39 -10.72 6.60
N PRO A 92 -2.54 -9.95 7.31
CA PRO A 92 -1.56 -9.09 6.67
C PRO A 92 -0.62 -9.91 5.78
N LEU A 93 -0.13 -9.27 4.72
CA LEU A 93 0.89 -9.88 3.86
C LEU A 93 2.21 -10.05 4.63
N PRO A 94 3.04 -11.03 4.23
CA PRO A 94 4.39 -11.17 4.76
C PRO A 94 5.21 -9.88 4.61
N LEU A 95 6.19 -9.73 5.50
CA LEU A 95 7.12 -8.61 5.44
C LEU A 95 8.06 -8.75 4.25
N SER A 96 8.35 -7.63 3.61
CA SER A 96 9.35 -7.51 2.57
C SER A 96 10.76 -7.54 3.18
N PRO A 97 11.68 -8.38 2.69
CA PRO A 97 13.08 -8.36 3.14
C PRO A 97 13.81 -7.06 2.76
N HIS A 98 13.30 -6.28 1.80
CA HIS A 98 13.96 -5.09 1.29
C HIS A 98 13.35 -3.76 1.78
N LEU A 99 12.26 -3.80 2.56
CA LEU A 99 11.63 -2.60 3.11
C LEU A 99 12.03 -2.38 4.57
N ALA A 100 12.90 -1.39 4.79
CA ALA A 100 13.23 -0.89 6.12
C ALA A 100 12.30 0.27 6.54
N SER A 101 10.99 0.01 6.68
CA SER A 101 10.04 0.99 7.27
C SER A 101 9.78 0.66 8.75
N THR A 102 9.42 1.61 9.61
CA THR A 102 8.96 1.30 10.98
C THR A 102 7.48 0.88 11.02
N ASP A 103 6.67 1.25 10.03
CA ASP A 103 5.26 0.87 9.92
C ASP A 103 5.13 -0.54 9.31
N LEU A 104 4.37 -1.41 9.98
CA LEU A 104 4.12 -2.79 9.56
C LEU A 104 3.37 -2.87 8.23
N LEU A 105 2.39 -1.99 7.98
CA LEU A 105 1.67 -1.96 6.71
C LEU A 105 2.60 -1.54 5.56
N ASP A 106 3.54 -0.64 5.82
CA ASP A 106 4.52 -0.21 4.84
C ASP A 106 5.65 -1.22 4.64
N LYS A 107 5.97 -2.05 5.63
CA LYS A 107 6.92 -3.17 5.51
C LYS A 107 6.42 -4.38 4.73
N THR A 108 5.12 -4.51 4.45
CA THR A 108 4.62 -5.69 3.73
C THR A 108 5.05 -5.74 2.26
N MET A 109 5.10 -6.93 1.68
CA MET A 109 5.35 -7.11 0.24
C MET A 109 4.28 -6.43 -0.63
N CYS A 110 4.63 -6.06 -1.86
CA CYS A 110 3.74 -5.42 -2.83
C CYS A 110 2.91 -6.48 -3.59
N PRO A 111 1.63 -6.69 -3.25
CA PRO A 111 0.85 -7.76 -3.87
C PRO A 111 0.59 -7.50 -5.36
N SER A 112 0.55 -6.23 -5.78
CA SER A 112 0.31 -5.88 -7.18
C SER A 112 1.46 -6.34 -8.08
N MET A 113 2.70 -6.16 -7.64
CA MET A 113 3.85 -6.62 -8.42
C MET A 113 4.00 -8.14 -8.32
N HIS A 114 3.97 -8.72 -7.11
CA HIS A 114 4.22 -10.15 -6.96
C HIS A 114 3.10 -11.06 -7.49
N PHE A 115 1.82 -10.70 -7.37
CA PHE A 115 0.73 -11.55 -7.86
C PHE A 115 0.26 -11.22 -9.27
N ASN A 116 0.31 -9.95 -9.68
CA ASN A 116 -0.21 -9.54 -10.99
C ASN A 116 0.90 -9.30 -12.03
N GLY A 117 2.15 -9.21 -11.58
CA GLY A 117 3.30 -8.84 -12.41
C GLY A 117 3.28 -7.39 -12.87
N PHE A 118 2.37 -6.57 -12.34
CA PHE A 118 2.21 -5.18 -12.75
C PHE A 118 1.89 -4.29 -11.55
N CYS A 119 2.64 -3.19 -11.44
CA CYS A 119 2.41 -2.16 -10.43
C CYS A 119 2.75 -0.77 -10.99
N ASN A 120 2.23 0.27 -10.34
CA ASN A 120 2.47 1.65 -10.77
C ASN A 120 3.89 2.12 -10.39
N GLY A 121 4.49 3.01 -11.20
CA GLY A 121 5.85 3.53 -10.96
C GLY A 121 5.97 4.46 -9.74
N ARG A 122 4.84 4.87 -9.15
CA ARG A 122 4.75 5.66 -7.91
C ARG A 122 4.37 4.78 -6.71
N CYS A 123 4.62 3.48 -6.80
CA CYS A 123 4.28 2.55 -5.74
C CYS A 123 5.11 2.92 -4.50
N PRO A 124 4.51 3.11 -3.31
CA PRO A 124 5.28 3.38 -2.10
C PRO A 124 6.20 2.20 -1.73
N LYS A 125 5.92 1.01 -2.27
CA LYS A 125 6.69 -0.21 -2.11
C LYS A 125 7.58 -0.51 -3.33
N ILE A 126 8.05 0.51 -4.05
CA ILE A 126 8.87 0.32 -5.26
C ILE A 126 10.15 -0.49 -4.98
N LEU A 127 10.72 -0.37 -3.77
CA LEU A 127 11.94 -1.08 -3.37
C LEU A 127 11.74 -2.60 -3.26
N ASP A 128 10.49 -3.03 -3.10
CA ASP A 128 10.08 -4.44 -3.10
C ASP A 128 9.93 -5.00 -4.52
N HIS A 129 10.00 -4.16 -5.56
CA HIS A 129 9.95 -4.58 -6.97
C HIS A 129 11.26 -5.16 -7.50
N VAL A 130 11.91 -5.98 -6.69
CA VAL A 130 13.15 -6.69 -7.02
C VAL A 130 12.86 -8.20 -7.08
N PRO A 131 13.67 -8.97 -7.83
CA PRO A 131 13.50 -10.42 -7.87
C PRO A 131 13.94 -11.00 -6.54
N TYR A 132 13.12 -11.88 -5.96
CA TYR A 132 13.48 -12.56 -4.71
C TYR A 132 14.02 -13.95 -5.03
N THR A 133 14.83 -14.45 -4.10
CA THR A 133 15.15 -15.88 -4.06
C THR A 133 13.90 -16.69 -3.75
N GLU A 134 13.93 -17.99 -4.08
CA GLU A 134 12.82 -18.89 -3.78
C GLU A 134 12.50 -18.96 -2.27
N ALA A 135 13.54 -18.94 -1.42
CA ALA A 135 13.38 -18.93 0.03
C ALA A 135 12.70 -17.65 0.54
N GLU A 136 13.01 -16.49 -0.04
CA GLU A 136 12.37 -15.22 0.30
C GLU A 136 10.90 -15.18 -0.18
N TYR A 137 10.58 -15.87 -1.28
CA TYR A 137 9.20 -16.03 -1.74
C TYR A 137 8.36 -16.97 -0.90
N GLN A 138 8.97 -17.88 -0.14
CA GLN A 138 8.27 -18.97 0.55
C GLN A 138 7.11 -18.45 1.41
N ALA A 139 7.34 -17.42 2.22
CA ALA A 139 6.30 -16.85 3.08
C ALA A 139 5.12 -16.27 2.27
N LEU A 140 5.38 -15.69 1.10
CA LEU A 140 4.34 -15.16 0.23
C LEU A 140 3.56 -16.26 -0.49
N VAL A 141 4.25 -17.33 -0.90
CA VAL A 141 3.63 -18.52 -1.49
C VAL A 141 2.70 -19.19 -0.48
N ASP A 142 3.19 -19.42 0.75
CA ASP A 142 2.40 -20.02 1.83
C ASP A 142 1.16 -19.17 2.16
N TRP A 143 1.36 -17.85 2.26
CA TRP A 143 0.26 -16.92 2.47
C TRP A 143 -0.77 -17.00 1.35
N ALA A 144 -0.32 -17.05 0.09
CA ALA A 144 -1.20 -17.09 -1.07
C ALA A 144 -1.96 -18.42 -1.19
N ALA A 145 -1.31 -19.54 -0.87
CA ALA A 145 -1.96 -20.85 -0.84
C ALA A 145 -3.11 -20.89 0.18
N ALA A 146 -2.92 -20.27 1.35
CA ALA A 146 -3.94 -20.27 2.41
C ALA A 146 -5.02 -19.19 2.26
N ASN A 147 -4.69 -18.02 1.70
CA ASN A 147 -5.52 -16.82 1.83
C ASN A 147 -5.92 -16.16 0.51
N TYR A 148 -5.30 -16.52 -0.62
CA TYR A 148 -5.56 -15.81 -1.88
C TYR A 148 -6.97 -16.14 -2.42
N PRO A 149 -7.83 -15.13 -2.65
CA PRO A 149 -9.21 -15.37 -3.09
C PRO A 149 -9.30 -16.14 -4.41
N THR A 150 -10.40 -16.86 -4.59
CA THR A 150 -10.77 -17.51 -5.86
C THR A 150 -11.65 -16.60 -6.73
N SER A 151 -12.35 -15.64 -6.13
CA SER A 151 -13.21 -14.66 -6.80
C SER A 151 -13.05 -13.25 -6.21
N ASN A 152 -13.62 -12.26 -6.91
CA ASN A 152 -13.61 -10.84 -6.51
C ASN A 152 -14.71 -10.47 -5.48
N GLU A 153 -15.47 -11.46 -4.99
CA GLU A 153 -16.59 -11.26 -4.06
C GLU A 153 -16.16 -10.82 -2.67
#